data_AF-A0A0A9FLM7-F1
#
_entry.id   AF-A0A0A9FLM7-F1
#
_cell.length_a   1.000
_cell.length_b   1.000
_cell.length_c   1.000
_cell.angle_alpha   90.00
_cell.angle_beta   90.00
_cell.angle_gamma   90.00
#
_symmetry.space_group_name_H-M   'P 1'
#
loop_
_entity.id
_entity.type
_entity.pdbx_description
1 polymer ?
#
loop_
_entity_poly.entity_id
_entity_poly.type
_entity_poly.pdbx_seq_one_letter_code
_entity_poly.pdbx_strand_id
1 'polypeptide(L)'
;MAPKLLLLDPDRVTRPKLEFFASLGLPAAVLTHSNVLERSLNKHIVPCIEFLRGILGSDACIRSAASRNPCVFRCDPEKIMRPAVEALRHHGLTKEAISKLVVRQVGVLAMAPGRIACIFEDLEELGLPITDPRFFEALCAMCSLSREKWLRKVSVYQSFGVPADVVLKAFKARPRIMSISEGNIKKKLRFFVDELKLDPNDAMGRARVIVLSLEKNILPRCAVLSVLMGEGKIGRDTKLLTSLI
;
A
#
# COMPACT_ATOMS: atom_id res chain seq x y z
N MET A 1 1.78 -12.86 -20.22
CA MET A 1 1.97 -14.22 -20.75
C MET A 1 3.44 -14.40 -21.10
N ALA A 2 3.98 -15.58 -20.81
CA ALA A 2 5.40 -15.92 -20.90
C ALA A 2 5.62 -16.97 -22.02
N PRO A 3 5.60 -16.58 -23.31
CA PRO A 3 5.62 -17.52 -24.44
C PRO A 3 6.86 -18.42 -24.49
N LYS A 4 7.97 -18.02 -23.83
CA LYS A 4 9.20 -18.81 -23.74
C LYS A 4 9.07 -20.04 -22.84
N LEU A 5 8.17 -20.05 -21.85
CA LEU A 5 8.00 -21.18 -20.94
C LEU A 5 7.44 -22.43 -21.63
N LEU A 6 6.67 -22.25 -22.72
CA LEU A 6 6.11 -23.36 -23.50
C LEU A 6 7.16 -24.09 -24.35
N LEU A 7 8.33 -23.48 -24.53
CA LEU A 7 9.46 -24.05 -25.30
C LEU A 7 10.48 -24.73 -24.39
N LEU A 8 10.33 -24.63 -23.07
CA LEU A 8 11.28 -25.17 -22.10
C LEU A 8 10.82 -26.54 -21.61
N ASP A 9 11.79 -27.44 -21.41
CA ASP A 9 11.55 -28.75 -20.80
C ASP A 9 10.94 -28.58 -19.40
N PRO A 10 9.68 -29.01 -19.19
CA PRO A 10 8.97 -28.77 -17.95
C PRO A 10 9.59 -29.53 -16.77
N ASP A 11 10.13 -30.73 -17.00
CA ASP A 11 10.72 -31.57 -15.95
C ASP A 11 12.12 -31.10 -15.56
N ARG A 12 12.90 -30.59 -16.51
CA ARG A 12 14.26 -30.12 -16.22
C ARG A 12 14.32 -28.67 -15.75
N VAL A 13 13.40 -27.80 -16.20
CA VAL A 13 13.51 -26.35 -15.97
C VAL A 13 12.44 -25.84 -15.03
N THR A 14 11.20 -26.29 -15.18
CA THR A 14 10.07 -25.73 -14.42
C THR A 14 9.88 -26.43 -13.09
N ARG A 15 9.92 -27.77 -13.07
CA ARG A 15 9.73 -28.58 -11.85
C ARG A 15 10.70 -28.20 -10.70
N PRO A 16 12.02 -28.07 -10.90
CA PRO A 16 12.92 -27.71 -9.80
C PRO A 16 12.63 -26.33 -9.19
N LYS A 17 12.13 -25.38 -10.01
CA LYS A 17 11.73 -24.06 -9.52
C LYS A 17 10.46 -24.14 -8.69
N LEU A 18 9.47 -24.91 -9.15
CA LEU A 18 8.22 -25.12 -8.41
C LEU A 18 8.47 -25.82 -7.07
N GLU A 19 9.30 -26.86 -7.06
CA GLU A 19 9.71 -27.55 -5.83
C GLU A 19 10.45 -26.62 -4.86
N PHE A 20 11.36 -25.78 -5.37
CA PHE A 20 12.04 -24.78 -4.55
C PHE A 20 11.05 -23.79 -3.91
N PHE A 21 10.12 -23.21 -4.68
CA PHE A 21 9.13 -22.30 -4.12
C PHE A 21 8.15 -23.01 -3.15
N ALA A 22 7.80 -24.27 -3.43
CA ALA A 22 6.98 -25.09 -2.53
C ALA A 22 7.71 -25.34 -1.20
N SER A 23 9.03 -25.59 -1.22
CA SER A 23 9.84 -25.76 0.00
C SER A 23 9.85 -24.51 0.88
N LEU A 24 9.72 -23.31 0.29
CA LEU A 24 9.59 -22.04 1.02
C LEU A 24 8.16 -21.78 1.53
N GLY A 25 7.19 -22.64 1.17
CA GLY A 25 5.77 -22.50 1.46
C GLY A 25 5.08 -21.41 0.65
N LEU A 26 5.62 -21.04 -0.52
CA LEU A 26 5.04 -20.04 -1.40
C LEU A 26 3.98 -20.68 -2.32
N PRO A 27 2.74 -20.17 -2.35
CA PRO A 27 1.70 -20.75 -3.19
C PRO A 27 2.00 -20.49 -4.68
N ALA A 28 1.63 -21.44 -5.55
CA ALA A 28 1.88 -21.35 -6.99
C ALA A 28 1.30 -20.07 -7.64
N ALA A 29 0.23 -19.51 -7.08
CA ALA A 29 -0.36 -18.24 -7.51
C ALA A 29 0.63 -17.05 -7.46
N VAL A 30 1.60 -17.06 -6.54
CA VAL A 30 2.67 -16.03 -6.48
C VAL A 30 3.56 -16.12 -7.73
N LEU A 31 3.71 -17.31 -8.31
CA LEU A 31 4.60 -17.56 -9.44
C LEU A 31 3.98 -17.16 -10.77
N THR A 32 2.65 -17.23 -10.89
CA THR A 32 1.92 -16.87 -12.13
C THR A 32 1.91 -15.38 -12.41
N HIS A 33 1.94 -14.54 -11.36
CA HIS A 33 1.89 -13.08 -11.50
C HIS A 33 3.26 -12.42 -11.70
N SER A 34 4.36 -13.17 -11.56
CA SER A 34 5.71 -12.61 -11.50
C SER A 34 6.57 -12.92 -12.72
N ASN A 35 6.17 -13.79 -13.65
CA ASN A 35 7.06 -14.36 -14.69
C ASN A 35 8.41 -14.85 -14.11
N VAL A 36 8.48 -15.14 -12.80
CA VAL A 36 9.73 -15.46 -12.12
C VAL A 36 10.34 -16.76 -12.65
N LEU A 37 9.48 -17.63 -13.19
CA LEU A 37 9.89 -18.89 -13.81
C LEU A 37 10.72 -18.71 -15.09
N GLU A 38 10.72 -17.53 -15.72
CA GLU A 38 11.65 -17.21 -16.81
C GLU A 38 13.08 -16.97 -16.32
N ARG A 39 13.29 -16.71 -15.03
CA ARG A 39 14.61 -16.47 -14.43
C ARG A 39 15.32 -17.78 -14.10
N SER A 40 16.64 -17.72 -14.01
CA SER A 40 17.47 -18.86 -13.58
C SER A 40 17.25 -19.14 -12.10
N LEU A 41 17.08 -20.41 -11.74
CA LEU A 41 16.97 -20.83 -10.34
C LEU A 41 18.23 -20.43 -9.55
N ASN A 42 19.39 -20.95 -10.00
CA ASN A 42 20.65 -20.79 -9.27
C ASN A 42 21.27 -19.40 -9.43
N LYS A 43 21.12 -18.77 -10.60
CA LYS A 43 21.77 -17.46 -10.86
C LYS A 43 20.94 -16.25 -10.40
N HIS A 44 19.65 -16.42 -10.13
CA HIS A 44 18.75 -15.29 -9.83
C HIS A 44 17.83 -15.57 -8.64
N ILE A 45 17.02 -16.63 -8.71
CA ILE A 45 15.97 -16.88 -7.71
C ILE A 45 16.59 -17.16 -6.33
N VAL A 46 17.55 -18.08 -6.25
CA VAL A 46 18.23 -18.42 -4.99
C VAL A 46 18.93 -17.20 -4.39
N PRO A 47 19.82 -16.46 -5.11
CA PRO A 47 20.40 -15.22 -4.59
C PRO A 47 19.38 -14.17 -4.12
N CYS A 48 18.25 -14.05 -4.83
CA CYS A 48 17.18 -13.13 -4.43
C CYS A 48 16.52 -13.53 -3.11
N ILE A 49 16.27 -14.82 -2.89
CA ILE A 49 15.73 -15.31 -1.61
C ILE A 49 16.74 -15.13 -0.49
N GLU A 50 18.02 -15.46 -0.70
CA GLU A 50 19.06 -15.27 0.31
C GLU A 50 19.21 -13.80 0.72
N PHE A 51 19.17 -12.89 -0.26
CA PHE A 51 19.19 -11.45 0.01
C PHE A 51 17.99 -11.02 0.85
N LEU A 52 16.78 -11.44 0.49
CA LEU A 52 15.57 -11.16 1.26
C LEU A 52 15.64 -11.76 2.66
N ARG A 53 16.22 -12.96 2.82
CA ARG A 53 16.43 -13.60 4.12
C ARG A 53 17.37 -12.78 5.00
N GLY A 54 18.42 -12.18 4.44
CA GLY A 54 19.32 -11.28 5.15
C GLY A 54 18.63 -10.01 5.71
N ILE A 55 17.55 -9.56 5.08
CA ILE A 55 16.75 -8.40 5.52
C ILE A 55 15.64 -8.82 6.48
N LEU A 56 14.88 -9.85 6.10
CA LEU A 56 13.63 -10.24 6.75
C LEU A 56 13.82 -11.23 7.89
N GLY A 57 14.94 -11.94 7.92
CA GLY A 57 15.31 -12.87 9.00
C GLY A 57 14.48 -14.15 9.10
N SER A 58 13.35 -14.26 8.40
CA SER A 58 12.51 -15.46 8.41
C SER A 58 11.80 -15.69 7.08
N ASP A 59 11.63 -16.96 6.73
CA ASP A 59 10.90 -17.38 5.53
C ASP A 59 9.39 -17.03 5.63
N ALA A 60 8.85 -16.94 6.85
CA ALA A 60 7.47 -16.47 7.08
C ALA A 60 7.29 -15.01 6.64
N CYS A 61 8.25 -14.14 6.94
CA CYS A 61 8.24 -12.75 6.48
C CYS A 61 8.39 -12.66 4.95
N ILE A 62 9.24 -13.51 4.35
CA ILE A 62 9.39 -13.61 2.88
C ILE A 62 8.04 -13.98 2.24
N ARG A 63 7.35 -15.00 2.77
CA ARG A 63 6.02 -15.39 2.30
C ARG A 63 5.03 -14.23 2.36
N SER A 64 4.95 -13.55 3.50
CA SER A 64 4.06 -12.39 3.67
C SER A 64 4.36 -11.27 2.65
N ALA A 65 5.64 -10.96 2.43
CA ALA A 65 6.07 -9.96 1.46
C ALA A 65 5.72 -10.38 0.02
N ALA A 66 6.01 -11.63 -0.33
CA ALA A 66 5.77 -12.20 -1.65
C ALA A 66 4.29 -12.26 -2.01
N SER A 67 3.42 -12.61 -1.06
CA SER A 67 1.96 -12.62 -1.27
C SER A 67 1.40 -11.23 -1.61
N ARG A 68 2.07 -10.15 -1.20
CA ARG A 68 1.65 -8.77 -1.50
C ARG A 68 2.13 -8.30 -2.85
N ASN A 69 3.37 -8.59 -3.22
CA ASN A 69 3.91 -8.24 -4.53
C ASN A 69 4.95 -9.27 -4.98
N PRO A 70 4.51 -10.31 -5.71
CA PRO A 70 5.38 -11.35 -6.23
C PRO A 70 6.48 -10.86 -7.19
N CYS A 71 6.31 -9.67 -7.76
CA CYS A 71 7.25 -9.12 -8.73
C CYS A 71 8.63 -8.81 -8.13
N VAL A 72 8.76 -8.77 -6.80
CA VAL A 72 10.06 -8.57 -6.12
C VAL A 72 11.10 -9.59 -6.58
N PHE A 73 10.70 -10.84 -6.83
CA PHE A 73 11.62 -11.89 -7.25
C PHE A 73 12.19 -11.69 -8.66
N ARG A 74 11.74 -10.67 -9.42
CA ARG A 74 12.34 -10.29 -10.70
C ARG A 74 13.50 -9.32 -10.55
N CYS A 75 13.56 -8.59 -9.44
CA CYS A 75 14.55 -7.54 -9.24
C CYS A 75 15.92 -8.16 -8.97
N ASP A 76 16.95 -7.52 -9.50
CA ASP A 76 18.34 -7.90 -9.23
C ASP A 76 18.71 -7.48 -7.80
N PRO A 77 19.15 -8.39 -6.92
CA PRO A 77 19.47 -8.08 -5.54
C PRO A 77 20.58 -7.04 -5.40
N GLU A 78 21.62 -7.11 -6.23
CA GLU A 78 22.81 -6.28 -6.13
C GLU A 78 22.60 -4.92 -6.81
N LYS A 79 21.98 -4.92 -7.98
CA LYS A 79 21.83 -3.69 -8.78
C LYS A 79 20.63 -2.84 -8.39
N ILE A 80 19.57 -3.46 -7.87
CA ILE A 80 18.30 -2.77 -7.59
C ILE A 80 18.00 -2.76 -6.09
N MET A 81 17.98 -3.92 -5.44
CA MET A 81 17.51 -4.00 -4.04
C MET A 81 18.51 -3.41 -3.05
N ARG A 82 19.81 -3.71 -3.20
CA ARG A 82 20.86 -3.23 -2.30
C ARG A 82 20.93 -1.69 -2.25
N PRO A 83 20.95 -0.96 -3.39
CA PRO A 83 20.90 0.50 -3.35
C PRO A 83 19.65 1.06 -2.66
N ALA A 84 18.49 0.42 -2.84
CA ALA A 84 17.26 0.83 -2.16
C ALA A 84 17.37 0.67 -0.64
N VAL A 85 17.93 -0.44 -0.17
CA VAL A 85 18.16 -0.69 1.27
C VAL A 85 19.18 0.28 1.85
N GLU A 86 20.27 0.55 1.12
CA GLU A 86 21.30 1.50 1.53
C GLU A 86 20.76 2.93 1.62
N ALA A 87 19.91 3.35 0.68
CA ALA A 87 19.22 4.62 0.75
C ALA A 87 18.33 4.72 2.00
N LEU A 88 17.55 3.69 2.32
CA LEU A 88 16.73 3.66 3.54
C LEU A 88 17.58 3.77 4.82
N ARG A 89 18.74 3.09 4.85
CA ARG A 89 19.70 3.19 5.97
C ARG A 89 20.33 4.57 6.08
N HIS A 90 20.69 5.18 4.96
CA HIS A 90 21.28 6.51 4.91
C HIS A 90 20.33 7.56 5.49
N HIS A 91 19.02 7.42 5.26
CA HIS A 91 18.00 8.26 5.89
C HIS A 91 17.65 7.84 7.33
N GLY A 92 18.45 7.00 7.99
CA GLY A 92 18.32 6.74 9.43
C GLY A 92 17.36 5.63 9.83
N LEU A 93 16.87 4.79 8.90
CA LEU A 93 16.06 3.63 9.30
C LEU A 93 16.93 2.52 9.88
N THR A 94 16.51 2.00 11.04
CA THR A 94 17.11 0.81 11.63
C THR A 94 16.84 -0.44 10.80
N LYS A 95 17.65 -1.49 11.00
CA LYS A 95 17.46 -2.78 10.32
C LYS A 95 16.05 -3.36 10.55
N GLU A 96 15.54 -3.20 11.77
CA GLU A 96 14.22 -3.66 12.18
C GLU A 96 13.11 -2.86 11.49
N ALA A 97 13.27 -1.53 11.36
CA ALA A 97 12.33 -0.67 10.66
C ALA A 97 12.28 -1.01 9.16
N ILE A 98 13.44 -1.25 8.53
CA ILE A 98 13.53 -1.68 7.14
C ILE A 98 12.84 -3.04 6.95
N SER A 99 13.12 -4.02 7.83
CA SER A 99 12.47 -5.33 7.76
C SER A 99 10.95 -5.19 7.82
N LYS A 100 10.41 -4.44 8.79
CA LYS A 100 8.96 -4.17 8.89
C LYS A 100 8.40 -3.47 7.65
N LEU A 101 9.12 -2.50 7.09
CA LEU A 101 8.73 -1.79 5.86
C LEU A 101 8.66 -2.76 4.68
N VAL A 102 9.67 -3.61 4.50
CA VAL A 102 9.74 -4.58 3.40
C VAL A 102 8.62 -5.63 3.50
N VAL A 103 8.29 -6.11 4.70
CA VAL A 103 7.14 -7.03 4.90
C VAL A 103 5.83 -6.39 4.44
N ARG A 104 5.62 -5.10 4.71
CA ARG A 104 4.38 -4.40 4.34
C ARG A 104 4.36 -3.94 2.90
N GLN A 105 5.50 -3.48 2.40
CA GLN A 105 5.65 -2.79 1.13
C GLN A 105 6.94 -3.23 0.43
N VAL A 106 7.00 -4.52 0.05
CA VAL A 106 8.18 -5.12 -0.60
C VAL A 106 8.58 -4.42 -1.90
N GLY A 107 7.65 -3.71 -2.54
CA GLY A 107 7.92 -2.88 -3.72
C GLY A 107 8.95 -1.77 -3.47
N VAL A 108 9.22 -1.38 -2.23
CA VAL A 108 10.28 -0.41 -1.89
C VAL A 108 11.67 -0.89 -2.35
N LEU A 109 11.90 -2.21 -2.39
CA LEU A 109 13.17 -2.78 -2.85
C LEU A 109 13.39 -2.64 -4.36
N ALA A 110 12.34 -2.30 -5.12
CA ALA A 110 12.44 -2.02 -6.56
C ALA A 110 12.49 -0.51 -6.85
N MET A 111 12.55 0.33 -5.82
CA MET A 111 12.49 1.78 -5.95
C MET A 111 13.87 2.37 -6.16
N ALA A 112 13.97 3.35 -7.06
CA ALA A 112 15.21 4.10 -7.25
C ALA A 112 15.58 4.87 -5.97
N PRO A 113 16.86 4.89 -5.56
CA PRO A 113 17.32 5.66 -4.38
C PRO A 113 16.87 7.11 -4.38
N GLY A 114 16.89 7.79 -5.53
CA GLY A 114 16.42 9.18 -5.65
C GLY A 114 14.94 9.34 -5.31
N ARG A 115 14.07 8.36 -5.66
CA ARG A 115 12.67 8.42 -5.25
C ARG A 115 12.50 8.18 -3.75
N ILE A 116 13.35 7.34 -3.15
CA ILE A 116 13.37 7.16 -1.68
C ILE A 116 13.72 8.50 -1.04
N ALA A 117 14.80 9.16 -1.47
CA ALA A 117 15.20 10.49 -0.95
C ALA A 117 14.06 11.51 -1.02
N CYS A 118 13.39 11.65 -2.17
CA CYS A 118 12.25 12.55 -2.29
C CYS A 118 11.08 12.21 -1.34
N ILE A 119 10.87 10.93 -0.99
CA ILE A 119 9.84 10.56 -0.01
C ILE A 119 10.24 11.03 1.39
N PHE A 120 11.52 10.95 1.76
CA PHE A 120 11.99 11.44 3.05
C PHE A 120 11.89 12.97 3.14
N GLU A 121 12.27 13.68 2.07
CA GLU A 121 12.06 15.13 1.94
C GLU A 121 10.57 15.49 2.06
N ASP A 122 9.70 14.82 1.30
CA ASP A 122 8.25 15.04 1.37
C ASP A 122 7.72 14.79 2.81
N LEU A 123 8.22 13.78 3.53
CA LEU A 123 7.79 13.47 4.91
C LEU A 123 8.28 14.53 5.91
N GLU A 124 9.49 15.05 5.73
CA GLU A 124 10.05 16.13 6.54
C GLU A 124 9.29 17.44 6.31
N GLU A 125 9.01 17.81 5.07
CA GLU A 125 8.16 18.97 4.72
C GLU A 125 6.75 18.84 5.30
N LEU A 126 6.21 17.62 5.34
CA LEU A 126 4.95 17.32 6.01
C LEU A 126 5.05 17.36 7.54
N GLY A 127 6.22 17.62 8.13
CA GLY A 127 6.42 17.63 9.58
C GLY A 127 6.17 16.27 10.23
N LEU A 128 6.54 15.20 9.53
CA LEU A 128 6.53 13.82 10.02
C LEU A 128 7.97 13.31 10.11
N PRO A 129 8.72 13.68 11.17
CA PRO A 129 10.05 13.10 11.39
C PRO A 129 9.95 11.60 11.70
N ILE A 130 11.06 10.88 11.58
CA ILE A 130 11.13 9.43 11.84
C ILE A 130 10.62 9.04 13.25
N THR A 131 10.74 9.95 14.21
CA THR A 131 10.27 9.79 15.60
C THR A 131 8.74 9.86 15.75
N ASP A 132 8.03 10.40 14.75
CA ASP A 132 6.58 10.51 14.78
C ASP A 132 5.93 9.12 14.61
N PRO A 133 4.97 8.72 15.47
CA PRO A 133 4.30 7.43 15.35
C PRO A 133 3.57 7.22 14.02
N ARG A 134 3.24 8.30 13.30
CA ARG A 134 2.56 8.27 11.99
C ARG A 134 3.53 8.15 10.83
N PHE A 135 4.82 8.43 11.04
CA PHE A 135 5.86 8.38 10.01
C PHE A 135 5.84 7.06 9.26
N PHE A 136 5.83 5.94 9.98
CA PHE A 136 5.93 4.62 9.36
C PHE A 136 4.71 4.30 8.47
N GLU A 137 3.50 4.68 8.89
CA GLU A 137 2.31 4.52 8.04
C GLU A 137 2.35 5.45 6.82
N ALA A 138 2.85 6.67 6.98
CA ALA A 138 3.01 7.64 5.90
C ALA A 138 4.03 7.17 4.86
N LEU A 139 5.20 6.72 5.31
CA LEU A 139 6.24 6.12 4.50
C LEU A 139 5.69 4.92 3.71
N CYS A 140 4.99 3.99 4.37
CA CYS A 140 4.38 2.85 3.69
C CYS A 140 3.39 3.27 2.60
N ALA A 141 2.56 4.29 2.87
CA ALA A 141 1.61 4.82 1.89
C ALA A 141 2.34 5.45 0.69
N MET A 142 3.36 6.26 0.92
CA MET A 142 4.11 6.94 -0.14
C MET A 142 4.95 5.97 -0.98
N CYS A 143 5.54 4.94 -0.36
CA CYS A 143 6.27 3.88 -1.07
C CYS A 143 5.36 3.03 -1.97
N SER A 144 4.04 3.07 -1.78
CA SER A 144 3.07 2.33 -2.60
C SER A 144 2.58 3.10 -3.84
N LEU A 145 2.96 4.38 -3.97
CA LEU A 145 2.45 5.29 -4.99
C LEU A 145 3.57 5.93 -5.79
N SER A 146 3.39 6.00 -7.11
CA SER A 146 4.17 6.92 -7.94
C SER A 146 3.72 8.35 -7.67
N ARG A 147 4.60 9.34 -7.94
CA ARG A 147 4.26 10.76 -7.83
C ARG A 147 3.03 11.12 -8.68
N GLU A 148 2.94 10.57 -9.88
CA GLU A 148 1.78 10.73 -10.76
C GLU A 148 0.48 10.19 -10.13
N LYS A 149 0.50 8.97 -9.56
CA LYS A 149 -0.67 8.40 -8.87
C LYS A 149 -1.06 9.22 -7.65
N TRP A 150 -0.08 9.75 -6.92
CA TRP A 150 -0.32 10.65 -5.81
C TRP A 150 -1.07 11.91 -6.26
N LEU A 151 -0.55 12.61 -7.28
CA LEU A 151 -1.15 13.83 -7.81
C LEU A 151 -2.57 13.58 -8.33
N ARG A 152 -2.80 12.49 -9.09
CA ARG A 152 -4.16 12.11 -9.53
C ARG A 152 -5.12 11.93 -8.37
N LYS A 153 -4.70 11.26 -7.29
CA LYS A 153 -5.55 11.08 -6.10
C LYS A 153 -5.87 12.40 -5.42
N VAL A 154 -4.89 13.29 -5.29
CA VAL A 154 -5.12 14.66 -4.78
C VAL A 154 -6.14 15.39 -5.65
N SER A 155 -5.99 15.35 -6.97
CA SER A 155 -6.93 15.97 -7.91
C SER A 155 -8.35 15.40 -7.81
N VAL A 156 -8.50 14.11 -7.49
CA VAL A 156 -9.82 13.53 -7.21
C VAL A 156 -10.46 14.17 -5.98
N TYR A 157 -9.73 14.43 -4.90
CA TYR A 157 -10.31 15.15 -3.76
C TYR A 157 -10.66 16.60 -4.13
N GLN A 158 -9.78 17.28 -4.86
CA GLN A 158 -10.00 18.66 -5.32
C GLN A 158 -11.21 18.79 -6.24
N SER A 159 -11.52 17.79 -7.06
CA SER A 159 -12.72 17.82 -7.91
C SER A 159 -14.04 17.77 -7.12
N PHE A 160 -13.98 17.49 -5.81
CA PHE A 160 -15.11 17.61 -4.88
C PHE A 160 -14.99 18.83 -3.96
N GLY A 161 -14.17 19.83 -4.33
CA GLY A 161 -14.04 21.08 -3.57
C GLY A 161 -13.15 20.98 -2.32
N VAL A 162 -12.37 19.92 -2.17
CA VAL A 162 -11.41 19.78 -1.05
C VAL A 162 -10.07 20.44 -1.42
N PRO A 163 -9.62 21.48 -0.71
CA PRO A 163 -8.32 22.10 -0.94
C PRO A 163 -7.14 21.12 -0.72
N ALA A 164 -6.03 21.33 -1.43
CA ALA A 164 -4.87 20.43 -1.36
C ALA A 164 -4.26 20.35 0.04
N ASP A 165 -4.18 21.46 0.76
CA ASP A 165 -3.70 21.53 2.14
C ASP A 165 -4.59 20.73 3.11
N VAL A 166 -5.92 20.72 2.89
CA VAL A 166 -6.85 19.88 3.65
C VAL A 166 -6.61 18.40 3.38
N VAL A 167 -6.32 18.03 2.12
CA VAL A 167 -5.93 16.65 1.77
C VAL A 167 -4.63 16.25 2.45
N LEU A 168 -3.61 17.12 2.44
CA LEU A 168 -2.32 16.87 3.10
C LEU A 168 -2.47 16.75 4.62
N LYS A 169 -3.29 17.61 5.24
CA LYS A 169 -3.62 17.54 6.67
C LYS A 169 -4.31 16.22 7.02
N ALA A 170 -5.28 15.80 6.21
CA ALA A 170 -5.95 14.51 6.37
C ALA A 170 -5.01 13.33 6.15
N PHE A 171 -4.08 13.42 5.19
CA PHE A 171 -3.05 12.41 4.96
C PHE A 171 -2.12 12.28 6.17
N LYS A 172 -1.62 13.39 6.72
CA LYS A 172 -0.81 13.39 7.95
C LYS A 172 -1.55 12.70 9.10
N ALA A 173 -2.83 12.97 9.27
CA ALA A 173 -3.65 12.34 10.30
C ALA A 173 -3.95 10.86 10.00
N ARG A 174 -4.07 10.48 8.72
CA ARG A 174 -4.44 9.13 8.29
C ARG A 174 -3.89 8.83 6.90
N PRO A 175 -2.65 8.31 6.79
CA PRO A 175 -2.02 8.07 5.48
C PRO A 175 -2.79 7.12 4.56
N ARG A 176 -3.59 6.22 5.14
CA ARG A 176 -4.43 5.25 4.42
C ARG A 176 -5.46 5.88 3.49
N ILE A 177 -5.79 7.17 3.60
CA ILE A 177 -6.69 7.83 2.63
C ILE A 177 -6.11 7.77 1.20
N MET A 178 -4.79 7.65 1.06
CA MET A 178 -4.11 7.54 -0.23
C MET A 178 -3.99 6.09 -0.73
N SER A 179 -4.26 5.11 0.12
CA SER A 179 -4.27 3.69 -0.26
C SER A 179 -5.56 3.25 -0.96
N ILE A 180 -6.60 4.08 -0.94
CA ILE A 180 -7.90 3.82 -1.57
C ILE A 180 -7.80 4.06 -3.07
N SER A 181 -8.43 3.24 -3.91
CA SER A 181 -8.46 3.45 -5.37
C SER A 181 -9.16 4.77 -5.73
N GLU A 182 -8.77 5.40 -6.84
CA GLU A 182 -9.39 6.66 -7.30
C GLU A 182 -10.90 6.51 -7.50
N GLY A 183 -11.35 5.38 -8.06
CA GLY A 183 -12.77 5.07 -8.22
C GLY A 183 -13.52 4.97 -6.89
N ASN A 184 -12.91 4.36 -5.87
CA ASN A 184 -13.55 4.25 -4.55
C ASN A 184 -13.57 5.59 -3.81
N ILE A 185 -12.55 6.43 -3.97
CA ILE A 185 -12.56 7.80 -3.45
C ILE A 185 -13.73 8.56 -4.08
N LYS A 186 -13.86 8.55 -5.41
CA LYS A 186 -14.96 9.22 -6.13
C LYS A 186 -16.33 8.75 -5.68
N LYS A 187 -16.56 7.42 -5.64
CA LYS A 187 -17.84 6.83 -5.20
C LYS A 187 -18.22 7.29 -3.79
N LYS A 188 -17.26 7.30 -2.88
CA LYS A 188 -17.48 7.66 -1.49
C LYS A 188 -17.76 9.16 -1.31
N LEU A 189 -16.97 10.03 -1.94
CA LEU A 189 -17.20 11.47 -1.86
C LEU A 189 -18.55 11.84 -2.48
N ARG A 190 -18.91 11.19 -3.59
CA ARG A 190 -20.24 11.35 -4.19
C ARG A 190 -21.36 10.96 -3.24
N PHE A 191 -21.23 9.83 -2.55
CA PHE A 191 -22.21 9.44 -1.54
C PHE A 191 -22.34 10.49 -0.41
N PHE A 192 -21.23 11.06 0.07
CA PHE A 192 -21.29 12.10 1.10
C PHE A 192 -21.98 13.37 0.63
N VAL A 193 -21.67 13.83 -0.57
CA VAL A 193 -22.24 15.07 -1.13
C VAL A 193 -23.69 14.87 -1.56
N ASP A 194 -23.97 13.82 -2.33
CA ASP A 194 -25.24 13.66 -3.02
C ASP A 194 -26.30 13.06 -2.10
N GLU A 195 -25.95 12.04 -1.31
CA GLU A 195 -26.91 11.31 -0.48
C GLU A 195 -27.00 11.89 0.94
N LEU A 196 -25.85 12.15 1.57
CA LEU A 196 -25.81 12.64 2.96
C LEU A 196 -25.80 14.17 3.07
N LYS A 197 -25.67 14.90 1.96
CA LYS A 197 -25.59 16.36 1.91
C LYS A 197 -24.50 16.94 2.82
N LEU A 198 -23.38 16.23 2.94
CA LEU A 198 -22.24 16.63 3.76
C LEU A 198 -21.20 17.38 2.94
N ASP A 199 -20.55 18.36 3.56
CA ASP A 199 -19.36 18.99 2.99
C ASP A 199 -18.20 17.97 2.99
N PRO A 200 -17.56 17.70 1.83
CA PRO A 200 -16.36 16.88 1.74
C PRO A 200 -15.24 17.32 2.69
N ASN A 201 -15.11 18.62 2.97
CA ASN A 201 -14.11 19.15 3.90
C ASN A 201 -14.33 18.63 5.33
N ASP A 202 -15.58 18.51 5.78
CA ASP A 202 -15.92 17.92 7.08
C ASP A 202 -15.54 16.44 7.16
N ALA A 203 -15.77 15.70 6.07
CA ALA A 203 -15.39 14.29 5.97
C ALA A 203 -13.86 14.12 6.01
N MET A 204 -13.11 15.03 5.40
CA MET A 204 -11.64 15.05 5.42
C MET A 204 -11.09 15.40 6.81
N GLY A 205 -11.75 16.31 7.54
CA GLY A 205 -11.47 16.58 8.96
C GLY A 205 -11.63 15.32 9.84
N ARG A 206 -12.45 14.36 9.39
CA ARG A 206 -12.66 13.05 10.01
C ARG A 206 -12.14 11.93 9.10
N ALA A 207 -10.87 12.03 8.67
CA ALA A 207 -10.22 11.14 7.71
C ALA A 207 -10.41 9.61 7.94
N ARG A 208 -10.74 9.16 9.15
CA ARG A 208 -11.13 7.77 9.42
C ARG A 208 -12.36 7.33 8.62
N VAL A 209 -13.38 8.18 8.45
CA VAL A 209 -14.57 7.89 7.63
C VAL A 209 -14.19 7.62 6.17
N ILE A 210 -13.16 8.34 5.67
CA ILE A 210 -12.64 8.14 4.32
C ILE A 210 -12.09 6.72 4.15
N VAL A 211 -11.40 6.17 5.16
CA VAL A 211 -10.76 4.84 5.09
C VAL A 211 -11.72 3.66 5.21
N LEU A 212 -12.89 3.84 5.84
CA LEU A 212 -13.89 2.76 6.00
C LEU A 212 -14.42 2.26 4.64
N SER A 213 -14.95 1.04 4.56
CA SER A 213 -15.64 0.62 3.32
C SER A 213 -16.99 1.31 3.22
N LEU A 214 -17.34 1.82 2.04
CA LEU A 214 -18.66 2.40 1.82
C LEU A 214 -19.75 1.35 2.07
N GLU A 215 -19.58 0.19 1.46
CA GLU A 215 -20.57 -0.89 1.43
C GLU A 215 -20.64 -1.66 2.75
N LYS A 216 -19.49 -1.96 3.36
CA LYS A 216 -19.42 -2.80 4.57
C LYS A 216 -19.55 -2.03 5.88
N ASN A 217 -19.32 -0.71 5.86
CA ASN A 217 -19.24 0.07 7.09
C ASN A 217 -20.14 1.30 7.09
N ILE A 218 -20.21 2.04 5.99
CA ILE A 218 -20.95 3.32 5.97
C ILE A 218 -22.43 3.06 5.70
N LEU A 219 -22.78 2.35 4.62
CA LEU A 219 -24.18 2.08 4.26
C LEU A 219 -24.97 1.37 5.37
N PRO A 220 -24.45 0.33 6.06
CA PRO A 220 -25.18 -0.31 7.15
C PRO A 220 -25.48 0.65 8.30
N ARG A 221 -24.54 1.56 8.62
CA ARG A 221 -24.74 2.56 9.67
C ARG A 221 -25.73 3.63 9.24
N CYS A 222 -25.67 4.08 7.99
CA CYS A 222 -26.67 4.99 7.44
C CYS A 222 -28.08 4.39 7.54
N ALA A 223 -28.26 3.10 7.19
CA ALA A 223 -29.55 2.43 7.30
C ALA A 223 -30.10 2.44 8.73
N VAL A 224 -29.27 2.11 9.73
CA VAL A 224 -29.66 2.17 11.15
C VAL A 224 -30.01 3.60 11.57
N LEU A 225 -29.18 4.58 11.20
CA LEU A 225 -29.44 5.99 11.52
C LEU A 225 -30.75 6.48 10.88
N SER A 226 -31.05 6.09 9.65
CA SER A 226 -32.31 6.42 8.97
C SER A 226 -33.52 5.86 9.72
N VAL A 227 -33.44 4.62 10.23
CA VAL A 227 -34.51 4.02 11.06
C VAL A 227 -34.67 4.81 12.36
N LEU A 228 -33.58 5.06 13.09
CA LEU A 228 -33.63 5.78 14.37
C LEU A 228 -34.13 7.23 14.22
N MET A 229 -33.80 7.89 13.11
CA MET A 229 -34.33 9.22 12.76
C MET A 229 -35.82 9.16 12.44
N GLY A 230 -36.26 8.12 11.71
CA GLY A 230 -37.68 7.90 11.41
C GLY A 230 -38.51 7.62 12.66
N GLU A 231 -37.93 6.94 13.65
CA GLU A 231 -38.54 6.67 14.97
C GLU A 231 -38.44 7.86 15.94
N GLY A 232 -37.80 8.97 15.55
CA GLY A 232 -37.62 10.15 16.41
C GLY A 232 -36.67 9.95 17.59
N LYS A 233 -35.90 8.84 17.63
CA LYS A 233 -34.95 8.54 18.71
C LYS A 233 -33.70 9.40 18.66
N ILE A 234 -33.37 9.94 17.48
CA ILE A 234 -32.26 10.86 17.26
C ILE A 234 -32.69 12.01 16.35
N GLY A 235 -32.17 13.21 16.60
CA GLY A 235 -32.39 14.37 15.74
C GLY A 235 -31.54 14.31 14.47
N ARG A 236 -32.00 15.00 13.40
CA ARG A 236 -31.24 15.16 12.14
C ARG A 236 -29.90 15.86 12.32
N ASP A 237 -29.74 16.61 13.40
CA ASP A 237 -28.53 17.36 13.78
C ASP A 237 -27.47 16.48 14.48
N THR A 238 -27.68 15.16 14.54
CA THR A 238 -26.63 14.25 15.03
C THR A 238 -25.38 14.44 14.18
N LYS A 239 -24.19 14.45 14.81
CA LYS A 239 -22.90 14.55 14.13
C LYS A 239 -22.66 13.30 13.27
N LEU A 240 -23.32 13.22 12.11
CA LEU A 240 -23.43 12.05 11.24
C LEU A 240 -22.08 11.38 11.01
N LEU A 241 -21.06 12.15 10.63
CA LEU A 241 -19.71 11.63 10.42
C LEU A 241 -19.08 11.01 11.67
N THR A 242 -19.43 11.45 12.87
CA THR A 242 -18.96 10.83 14.13
C THR A 242 -19.64 9.49 14.34
N SER A 243 -20.93 9.39 14.03
CA SER A 243 -21.71 8.16 14.11
C SER A 243 -21.33 7.11 13.04
N LEU A 244 -20.58 7.50 12.01
CA LEU A 244 -20.10 6.59 10.95
C LEU A 244 -18.79 5.85 11.31
N ILE A 245 -18.08 6.28 12.36
CA ILE A 245 -16.70 5.85 12.72
C ILE A 245 -16.66 4.60 13.59
#